data_AF-A0A0V0HFM9-F1
#
_entry.id   AF-A0A0V0HFM9-F1
#
_cell.length_a   1.000
_cell.length_b   1.000
_cell.length_c   1.000
_cell.angle_alpha   90.00
_cell.angle_beta   90.00
_cell.angle_gamma   90.00
#
_symmetry.space_group_name_H-M   'P 1'
#
loop_
_entity.id
_entity.type
_entity.pdbx_description
1 polymer ?
#
loop_
_entity_poly.entity_id
_entity_poly.type
_entity_poly.pdbx_seq_one_letter_code
_entity_poly.pdbx_strand_id
1 'polypeptide(L)'
;MSESVVQCLNFSNYATDLVYSQDLPWRIPSSFNDRKLVQLSHFDCGGKAVSVCISHKIVDAYSISKFLNDWAAITRESDFKPSPQFDAIFFFLLMDDPPVYVVPDVLRDQHQSCVSRMYHFSSSSWGRLKDTLSTNPGVQNPTRIEVATALVHKCGRQHQRQIIPACSNNLYRAI
;
A
#
# COMPACT_ATOMS: atom_id res chain seq x y z
N MET A 1 -20.11 -19.22 -7.12
CA MET A 1 -18.79 -19.06 -7.76
C MET A 1 -18.06 -17.86 -7.14
N SER A 2 -17.88 -17.83 -5.82
CA SER A 2 -17.35 -16.65 -5.11
C SER A 2 -16.80 -16.94 -3.70
N GLU A 3 -16.13 -18.07 -3.49
CA GLU A 3 -15.40 -18.34 -2.23
C GLU A 3 -13.89 -18.51 -2.45
N SER A 4 -13.45 -18.78 -3.69
CA SER A 4 -12.05 -19.08 -4.03
C SER A 4 -11.12 -17.87 -4.10
N VAL A 5 -11.64 -16.64 -4.14
CA VAL A 5 -10.81 -15.42 -4.20
C VAL A 5 -10.45 -14.89 -2.81
N VAL A 6 -11.29 -15.18 -1.81
CA VAL A 6 -11.10 -14.69 -0.43
C VAL A 6 -10.01 -15.48 0.32
N GLN A 7 -9.78 -16.73 -0.07
CA GLN A 7 -8.79 -17.59 0.59
C GLN A 7 -7.32 -17.19 0.27
N CYS A 8 -7.08 -16.47 -0.82
CA CYS A 8 -5.73 -16.02 -1.18
C CYS A 8 -5.18 -14.86 -0.31
N LEU A 9 -5.99 -14.30 0.59
CA LEU A 9 -5.59 -13.16 1.44
C LEU A 9 -5.57 -13.50 2.93
N ASN A 10 -5.92 -14.74 3.30
CA ASN A 10 -5.63 -15.31 4.63
C ASN A 10 -4.18 -15.83 4.67
N PHE A 11 -3.22 -14.92 4.73
CA PHE A 11 -1.82 -15.22 5.02
C PHE A 11 -1.64 -15.60 6.51
N SER A 12 -2.22 -16.72 6.93
CA SER A 12 -1.98 -17.29 8.25
C SER A 12 -1.80 -18.80 8.15
N ASN A 13 -0.58 -19.22 8.45
CA ASN A 13 -0.15 -20.53 8.97
C ASN A 13 0.08 -21.71 8.00
N TYR A 14 -0.11 -21.57 6.68
CA TYR A 14 0.23 -22.65 5.73
C TYR A 14 1.27 -22.28 4.65
N ALA A 15 1.83 -21.06 4.69
CA ALA A 15 2.95 -20.69 3.83
C ALA A 15 4.25 -20.87 4.61
N THR A 16 4.87 -22.04 4.51
CA THR A 16 6.24 -22.28 5.01
C THR A 16 7.31 -21.59 4.17
N ASP A 17 6.96 -21.04 3.00
CA ASP A 17 7.81 -20.13 2.25
C ASP A 17 7.15 -18.76 2.18
N LEU A 18 7.77 -17.80 2.88
CA LEU A 18 7.42 -16.40 2.76
C LEU A 18 7.57 -15.99 1.30
N VAL A 19 6.52 -15.36 0.74
CA VAL A 19 6.52 -14.77 -0.63
C VAL A 19 7.63 -13.73 -0.83
N TYR A 20 8.39 -13.43 0.20
CA TYR A 20 9.58 -12.62 0.21
C TYR A 20 10.53 -13.22 1.26
N SER A 21 11.70 -13.72 0.86
CA SER A 21 12.71 -14.21 1.82
C SER A 21 12.96 -13.14 2.89
N GLN A 22 13.17 -13.57 4.15
CA GLN A 22 13.52 -12.63 5.23
C GLN A 22 14.85 -11.89 4.98
N ASP A 23 15.66 -12.41 4.04
CA ASP A 23 16.97 -11.91 3.65
C ASP A 23 16.94 -10.97 2.43
N LEU A 24 15.78 -10.39 2.11
CA LEU A 24 15.68 -9.50 0.97
C LEU A 24 16.41 -8.16 1.19
N PRO A 25 16.90 -7.53 0.10
CA PRO A 25 17.76 -6.33 0.15
C PRO A 25 17.18 -5.12 0.89
N TRP A 26 15.89 -5.10 1.18
CA TRP A 26 15.24 -3.99 1.90
C TRP A 26 15.49 -4.03 3.42
N ARG A 27 15.98 -5.16 3.95
CA ARG A 27 16.40 -5.31 5.36
C ARG A 27 17.91 -5.18 5.55
N ILE A 28 18.69 -5.17 4.46
CA ILE A 28 20.14 -5.02 4.47
C ILE A 28 20.46 -3.58 4.00
N PRO A 29 20.98 -2.69 4.87
CA PRO A 29 21.24 -1.28 4.51
C PRO A 29 22.34 -1.06 3.46
N SER A 30 22.88 -2.11 2.84
CA SER A 30 24.06 -2.01 2.00
C SER A 30 24.03 -3.08 0.93
N SER A 31 24.15 -2.63 -0.32
CA SER A 31 24.54 -3.40 -1.52
C SER A 31 23.47 -4.12 -2.35
N PHE A 32 22.39 -3.46 -2.77
CA PHE A 32 21.85 -3.77 -4.11
C PHE A 32 21.41 -2.51 -4.85
N ASN A 33 22.10 -2.24 -5.97
CA ASN A 33 21.82 -1.18 -6.92
C ASN A 33 20.55 -1.45 -7.76
N ASP A 34 19.82 -2.51 -7.44
CA ASP A 34 18.65 -2.97 -8.17
C ASP A 34 17.42 -2.17 -7.77
N ARG A 35 17.08 -1.24 -8.66
CA ARG A 35 15.92 -0.36 -8.56
C ARG A 35 14.57 -1.09 -8.71
N LYS A 36 14.59 -2.40 -8.98
CA LYS A 36 13.43 -3.28 -9.24
C LYS A 36 13.76 -4.76 -8.96
N LEU A 37 12.77 -5.51 -8.51
CA LEU A 37 12.78 -6.96 -8.29
C LEU A 37 11.44 -7.54 -8.74
N VAL A 38 11.48 -8.66 -9.45
CA VAL A 38 10.29 -9.44 -9.84
C VAL A 38 10.49 -10.88 -9.37
N GLN A 39 9.48 -11.46 -8.75
CA GLN A 39 9.51 -12.82 -8.23
C GLN A 39 8.27 -13.59 -8.71
N LEU A 40 8.48 -14.82 -9.16
CA LEU A 40 7.42 -15.79 -9.46
C LEU A 40 7.45 -16.89 -8.40
N SER A 41 6.39 -17.00 -7.61
CA SER A 41 6.21 -18.02 -6.59
C SER A 41 5.23 -19.08 -7.07
N HIS A 42 5.59 -20.35 -6.87
CA HIS A 42 4.74 -21.51 -7.12
C HIS A 42 4.28 -22.09 -5.78
N PHE A 43 3.01 -22.50 -5.71
CA PHE A 43 2.43 -23.12 -4.52
C PHE A 43 2.11 -24.59 -4.82
N ASP A 44 2.19 -25.44 -3.79
CA ASP A 44 1.92 -26.88 -3.91
C ASP A 44 0.52 -27.20 -4.44
N CYS A 45 -0.44 -26.30 -4.24
CA CYS A 45 -1.78 -26.40 -4.82
C CYS A 45 -1.84 -26.11 -6.33
N GLY A 46 -0.70 -25.87 -6.99
CA GLY A 46 -0.60 -25.48 -8.40
C GLY A 46 -0.80 -23.98 -8.65
N GLY A 47 -1.13 -23.21 -7.61
CA GLY A 47 -1.24 -21.75 -7.67
C GLY A 47 0.09 -21.09 -8.04
N LYS A 48 0.01 -19.91 -8.66
CA LYS A 48 1.19 -19.07 -8.96
C LYS A 48 0.92 -17.63 -8.51
N ALA A 49 1.91 -16.99 -7.90
CA ALA A 49 1.87 -15.57 -7.58
C ALA A 49 3.05 -14.85 -8.20
N VAL A 50 2.79 -13.66 -8.73
CA VAL A 50 3.82 -12.75 -9.24
C VAL A 50 3.89 -11.55 -8.31
N SER A 51 5.10 -11.30 -7.84
CA SER A 51 5.43 -10.27 -6.86
C SER A 51 6.40 -9.28 -7.50
N VAL A 52 6.12 -7.98 -7.36
CA VAL A 52 6.95 -6.91 -7.94
C VAL A 52 7.28 -5.89 -6.86
N CYS A 53 8.56 -5.58 -6.72
CA CYS A 53 9.07 -4.55 -5.83
C CYS A 53 9.90 -3.56 -6.64
N ILE A 54 9.50 -2.29 -6.67
CA ILE A 54 10.18 -1.24 -7.44
C ILE A 54 10.32 -0.01 -6.55
N SER A 55 11.42 0.72 -6.69
CA SER A 55 11.62 1.97 -5.95
C SER A 55 10.50 2.97 -6.25
N HIS A 56 9.81 3.42 -5.20
CA HIS A 56 8.80 4.48 -5.29
C HIS A 56 9.38 5.84 -5.73
N LYS A 57 10.71 5.97 -5.84
CA LYS A 57 11.39 7.14 -6.45
C LYS A 57 11.23 7.20 -7.97
N ILE A 58 10.91 6.07 -8.60
CA ILE A 58 10.91 5.93 -10.06
C ILE A 58 9.49 5.85 -10.61
N VAL A 59 8.58 5.25 -9.83
CA VAL A 59 7.22 4.96 -10.24
C VAL A 59 6.26 5.18 -9.08
N ASP A 60 5.07 5.69 -9.40
CA ASP A 60 3.93 5.73 -8.50
C ASP A 60 3.03 4.49 -8.67
N ALA A 61 1.98 4.39 -7.85
CA ALA A 61 1.06 3.25 -7.90
C ALA A 61 0.36 3.09 -9.28
N TYR A 62 0.08 4.20 -9.96
CA TYR A 62 -0.54 4.19 -11.29
C TYR A 62 0.43 3.62 -12.33
N SER A 63 1.67 4.10 -12.35
CA SER A 63 2.72 3.67 -13.27
C SER A 63 3.06 2.19 -13.10
N ILE A 64 3.15 1.70 -11.86
CA ILE A 64 3.34 0.27 -11.59
C ILE A 64 2.15 -0.55 -12.11
N SER A 65 0.92 -0.08 -11.87
CA SER A 65 -0.29 -0.76 -12.34
C SER A 65 -0.33 -0.82 -13.88
N LYS A 66 0.04 0.27 -14.55
CA LYS A 66 0.12 0.33 -16.01
C LYS A 66 1.19 -0.63 -16.54
N PHE A 67 2.37 -0.64 -15.93
CA PHE A 67 3.43 -1.60 -16.25
C PHE A 67 2.97 -3.06 -16.13
N LEU A 68 2.29 -3.42 -15.05
CA LEU A 68 1.77 -4.78 -14.85
C LEU A 68 0.72 -5.17 -15.90
N ASN A 69 -0.18 -4.24 -16.24
CA ASN A 69 -1.18 -4.48 -17.27
C ASN A 69 -0.55 -4.66 -18.66
N ASP A 70 0.42 -3.80 -19.00
CA ASP A 70 1.14 -3.87 -20.27
C ASP A 70 1.97 -5.16 -20.36
N TRP A 71 2.64 -5.56 -19.27
CA TRP A 71 3.35 -6.84 -19.21
C TRP A 71 2.40 -8.03 -19.38
N ALA A 72 1.23 -7.99 -18.74
CA ALA A 72 0.20 -9.00 -18.91
C ALA A 72 -0.37 -9.03 -20.34
N ALA A 73 -0.43 -7.89 -21.04
CA ALA A 73 -0.86 -7.83 -22.44
C ALA A 73 0.19 -8.44 -23.38
N ILE A 74 1.47 -8.06 -23.24
CA ILE A 74 2.60 -8.61 -24.02
C ILE A 74 2.67 -10.14 -23.90
N THR A 75 2.41 -10.66 -22.71
CA THR A 75 2.45 -12.12 -22.47
C THR A 75 1.28 -12.88 -23.09
N ARG A 76 0.17 -12.20 -23.40
CA ARG A 76 -1.00 -12.80 -24.07
C ARG A 76 -1.00 -12.59 -25.58
N GLU A 77 -0.57 -11.42 -26.05
CA GLU A 77 -0.67 -10.96 -27.43
C GLU A 77 0.72 -10.64 -27.94
N SER A 78 1.17 -11.34 -28.99
CA SER A 78 2.53 -11.17 -29.54
C SER A 78 2.78 -9.78 -30.12
N ASP A 79 1.73 -9.11 -30.57
CA ASP A 79 1.82 -7.88 -31.37
C ASP A 79 1.53 -6.61 -30.54
N PHE A 80 1.16 -6.77 -29.27
CA PHE A 80 0.91 -5.63 -28.39
C PHE A 80 2.23 -4.90 -28.07
N LYS A 81 2.28 -3.61 -28.42
CA LYS A 81 3.42 -2.75 -28.15
C LYS A 81 3.04 -1.67 -27.14
N PRO A 82 3.50 -1.75 -25.88
CA PRO A 82 3.27 -0.68 -24.92
C PRO A 82 4.03 0.58 -25.34
N SER A 83 3.49 1.74 -24.94
CA SER A 83 4.08 3.05 -25.22
C SER A 83 4.19 3.87 -23.93
N PRO A 84 5.09 3.51 -23.00
CA PRO A 84 5.34 4.32 -21.82
C PRO A 84 5.97 5.67 -22.22
N GLN A 85 5.54 6.75 -21.57
CA GLN A 85 6.10 8.09 -21.76
C GLN A 85 7.04 8.42 -20.61
N PHE A 86 8.26 8.86 -20.94
CA PHE A 86 9.28 9.27 -19.97
C PHE A 86 9.60 10.76 -20.13
N ASP A 87 8.54 11.55 -20.27
CA ASP A 87 8.61 12.95 -20.69
C ASP A 87 8.50 13.90 -19.48
N ALA A 88 8.96 13.45 -18.31
CA ALA A 88 8.82 14.17 -17.04
C ALA A 88 9.35 15.60 -17.11
N ILE A 89 10.40 15.85 -17.89
CA ILE A 89 11.00 17.18 -18.09
C ILE A 89 10.01 18.16 -18.75
N PHE A 90 9.08 17.69 -19.56
CA PHE A 90 8.06 18.53 -20.19
C PHE A 90 6.91 18.87 -19.24
N PHE A 91 6.64 18.02 -18.25
CA PHE A 91 5.56 18.21 -17.28
C PHE A 91 6.01 18.92 -16.01
N PHE A 92 7.28 18.74 -15.62
CA PHE A 92 7.89 19.36 -14.46
C PHE A 92 8.97 20.32 -14.94
N LEU A 93 8.67 21.61 -14.89
CA LEU A 93 9.65 22.66 -15.15
C LEU A 93 10.83 22.48 -14.21
N LEU A 94 12.05 22.50 -14.75
CA LEU A 94 13.23 22.62 -13.91
C LEU A 94 13.13 23.94 -13.15
N MET A 95 13.07 23.84 -11.83
CA MET A 95 13.25 25.00 -10.96
C MET A 95 14.74 25.37 -11.00
N ASP A 96 15.06 26.60 -11.37
CA ASP A 96 16.45 27.10 -11.38
C ASP A 96 17.08 27.10 -9.97
N ASP A 97 16.24 27.13 -8.92
CA ASP A 97 16.61 27.02 -7.51
C ASP A 97 15.61 26.10 -6.77
N PRO A 98 15.81 24.77 -6.81
CA PRO A 98 14.90 23.85 -6.15
C PRO A 98 15.01 24.01 -4.63
N PRO A 99 13.89 24.11 -3.89
CA PRO A 99 13.95 24.13 -2.44
C PRO A 99 14.68 22.89 -1.93
N VAL A 100 15.71 23.10 -1.11
CA VAL A 100 16.40 22.01 -0.42
C VAL A 100 15.43 21.42 0.60
N TYR A 101 14.68 20.41 0.17
CA TYR A 101 13.88 19.60 1.09
C TYR A 101 14.83 18.67 1.85
N VAL A 102 15.28 19.14 3.01
CA VAL A 102 15.86 18.26 4.02
C VAL A 102 14.70 17.43 4.55
N VAL A 103 14.52 16.24 4.00
CA VAL A 103 13.67 15.22 4.64
C VAL A 103 14.41 14.86 5.94
N PRO A 104 13.85 15.16 7.12
CA PRO A 104 14.43 14.70 8.36
C PRO A 104 14.61 13.20 8.23
N ASP A 105 15.78 12.68 8.58
CA ASP A 105 15.96 11.24 8.70
C ASP A 105 15.05 10.80 9.84
N VAL A 106 13.81 10.44 9.49
CA VAL A 106 12.87 9.87 10.43
C VAL A 106 13.49 8.54 10.74
N LEU A 107 14.23 8.50 11.86
CA LEU A 107 14.64 7.28 12.52
C LEU A 107 13.35 6.49 12.74
N ARG A 108 13.00 5.66 11.75
CA ARG A 108 11.97 4.65 11.90
C ARG A 108 12.51 3.79 13.02
N ASP A 109 11.85 3.87 14.17
CA ASP A 109 12.02 2.91 15.24
C ASP A 109 11.82 1.53 14.60
N GLN A 110 12.93 0.84 14.30
CA GLN A 110 12.94 -0.36 13.47
C GLN A 110 12.32 -1.56 14.21
N HIS A 111 11.74 -1.31 15.39
CA HIS A 111 11.36 -2.30 16.38
C HIS A 111 9.88 -2.21 16.80
N GLN A 112 9.01 -1.62 15.97
CA GLN A 112 7.56 -1.73 16.18
C GLN A 112 7.00 -2.86 15.32
N SER A 113 6.49 -3.90 15.98
CA SER A 113 5.81 -5.01 15.32
C SER A 113 4.50 -4.50 14.70
N CYS A 114 4.49 -4.29 13.39
CA CYS A 114 3.29 -3.92 12.66
C CYS A 114 2.51 -5.17 12.25
N VAL A 115 1.21 -5.18 12.51
CA VAL A 115 0.29 -6.21 11.99
C VAL A 115 -0.49 -5.63 10.82
N SER A 116 -0.39 -6.27 9.66
CA SER A 116 -1.23 -5.92 8.51
C SER A 116 -2.55 -6.71 8.57
N ARG A 117 -3.67 -6.02 8.36
CA ARG A 117 -5.01 -6.62 8.29
C ARG A 117 -5.77 -6.10 7.08
N MET A 118 -6.46 -6.98 6.39
CA MET A 118 -7.35 -6.61 5.29
C MET A 118 -8.79 -6.53 5.77
N TYR A 119 -9.46 -5.43 5.45
CA TYR A 119 -10.87 -5.22 5.77
C TYR A 119 -11.68 -5.20 4.47
N HIS A 120 -12.63 -6.11 4.36
CA HIS A 120 -13.52 -6.21 3.22
C HIS A 120 -14.84 -5.48 3.50
N PHE A 121 -15.23 -4.60 2.60
CA PHE A 121 -16.49 -3.85 2.69
C PHE A 121 -17.41 -4.27 1.54
N SER A 122 -18.56 -4.84 1.90
CA SER A 122 -19.57 -5.24 0.93
C SER A 122 -20.24 -4.03 0.27
N SER A 123 -20.87 -4.23 -0.89
CA SER A 123 -21.63 -3.17 -1.58
C SER A 123 -22.71 -2.53 -0.70
N SER A 124 -23.41 -3.32 0.12
CA SER A 124 -24.43 -2.81 1.05
C SER A 124 -23.79 -2.02 2.21
N SER A 125 -22.64 -2.45 2.72
CA SER A 125 -21.86 -1.70 3.72
C SER A 125 -21.44 -0.33 3.18
N TRP A 126 -21.01 -0.27 1.91
CA TRP A 126 -20.66 1.00 1.26
C TRP A 126 -21.86 1.92 1.08
N GLY A 127 -23.01 1.39 0.68
CA GLY A 127 -24.26 2.17 0.58
C GLY A 127 -24.60 2.83 1.91
N ARG A 128 -24.67 2.01 2.98
CA ARG A 128 -24.95 2.50 4.34
C ARG A 128 -23.96 3.55 4.83
N LEU A 129 -22.67 3.38 4.55
CA LEU A 129 -21.65 4.35 4.94
C LEU A 129 -21.84 5.69 4.20
N LYS A 130 -22.16 5.64 2.90
CA LYS A 130 -22.43 6.84 2.12
C LYS A 130 -23.68 7.55 2.61
N ASP A 131 -24.78 6.83 2.82
CA ASP A 131 -26.04 7.39 3.33
C ASP A 131 -25.82 8.11 4.67
N THR A 132 -25.07 7.48 5.58
CA THR A 132 -24.70 8.07 6.88
C THR A 132 -23.89 9.35 6.75
N LEU A 133 -23.06 9.48 5.71
CA LEU A 133 -22.27 10.69 5.49
C LEU A 133 -23.09 11.79 4.83
N SER A 134 -24.00 11.43 3.92
CA SER A 134 -24.92 12.35 3.26
C SER A 134 -25.90 13.05 4.21
N THR A 135 -26.09 12.56 5.45
CA THR A 135 -26.84 13.29 6.47
C THR A 135 -26.10 14.49 7.03
N ASN A 136 -24.79 14.63 6.78
CA ASN A 136 -24.00 15.76 7.28
C ASN A 136 -24.14 16.95 6.32
N PRO A 137 -24.61 18.12 6.81
CA PRO A 137 -24.69 19.31 5.97
C PRO A 137 -23.29 19.69 5.48
N GLY A 138 -23.13 19.76 4.15
CA GLY A 138 -21.85 20.07 3.49
C GLY A 138 -21.16 18.91 2.79
N VAL A 139 -21.61 17.66 2.99
CA VAL A 139 -21.07 16.50 2.26
C VAL A 139 -22.03 16.10 1.14
N GLN A 140 -21.63 16.32 -0.11
CA GLN A 140 -22.41 15.93 -1.29
C GLN A 140 -21.66 14.87 -2.09
N ASN A 141 -22.35 13.78 -2.42
CA ASN A 141 -21.88 12.71 -3.31
C ASN A 141 -20.45 12.18 -3.02
N PRO A 142 -20.14 11.75 -1.79
CA PRO A 142 -18.80 11.28 -1.46
C PRO A 142 -18.42 10.02 -2.27
N THR A 143 -17.18 9.99 -2.75
CA THR A 143 -16.56 8.84 -3.40
C THR A 143 -16.26 7.74 -2.38
N ARG A 144 -16.11 6.48 -2.83
CA ARG A 144 -15.75 5.37 -1.92
C ARG A 144 -14.41 5.60 -1.23
N ILE A 145 -13.46 6.24 -1.93
CA ILE A 145 -12.12 6.55 -1.41
C ILE A 145 -12.22 7.57 -0.27
N GLU A 146 -12.98 8.66 -0.44
CA GLU A 146 -13.18 9.66 0.62
C GLU A 146 -13.83 9.03 1.85
N VAL A 147 -14.87 8.22 1.66
CA VAL A 147 -15.54 7.51 2.77
C VAL A 147 -14.57 6.57 3.49
N ALA A 148 -13.77 5.79 2.76
CA ALA A 148 -12.81 4.85 3.32
C ALA A 148 -11.72 5.59 4.13
N THR A 149 -11.14 6.63 3.56
CA THR A 149 -10.09 7.43 4.19
C THR A 149 -10.61 8.14 5.43
N ALA A 150 -11.82 8.72 5.36
CA ALA A 150 -12.46 9.36 6.52
C ALA A 150 -12.74 8.35 7.64
N LEU A 151 -13.17 7.13 7.31
CA LEU A 151 -13.39 6.07 8.27
C LEU A 151 -12.09 5.64 8.96
N VAL A 152 -11.04 5.36 8.18
CA VAL A 152 -9.71 4.98 8.71
C VAL A 152 -9.17 6.09 9.62
N HIS A 153 -9.27 7.35 9.18
CA HIS A 153 -8.84 8.50 9.99
C HIS A 153 -9.65 8.64 11.27
N LYS A 154 -10.98 8.43 11.23
CA LYS A 154 -11.84 8.44 12.42
C LYS A 154 -11.43 7.33 13.41
N CYS A 155 -11.25 6.10 12.92
CA CYS A 155 -10.84 4.96 13.74
C CYS A 155 -9.45 5.18 14.36
N GLY A 156 -8.49 5.65 13.57
CA GLY A 156 -7.14 5.97 14.05
C GLY A 156 -7.16 7.03 15.17
N ARG A 157 -7.89 8.12 14.98
CA ARG A 157 -8.06 9.16 16.03
C ARG A 157 -8.73 8.62 17.29
N GLN A 158 -9.74 7.76 17.16
CA GLN A 158 -10.42 7.16 18.31
C GLN A 158 -9.49 6.21 19.09
N HIS A 159 -8.73 5.38 18.39
CA HIS A 159 -7.78 4.46 19.02
C HIS A 159 -6.67 5.21 19.75
N GLN A 160 -6.11 6.25 19.13
CA GLN A 160 -5.09 7.09 19.76
C GLN A 160 -5.64 7.80 21.02
N ARG A 161 -6.90 8.25 20.99
CA ARG A 161 -7.61 8.79 22.17
C ARG A 161 -7.96 7.76 23.24
N GLN A 162 -7.85 6.46 22.98
CA GLN A 162 -8.00 5.42 24.00
C GLN A 162 -6.63 5.04 24.60
N ILE A 163 -5.57 5.12 23.80
CA ILE A 163 -4.18 4.92 24.25
C ILE A 163 -3.71 6.09 25.12
N ILE A 164 -3.99 7.34 24.74
CA ILE A 164 -3.55 8.53 25.50
C ILE A 164 -4.06 8.54 26.95
N PRO A 165 -5.36 8.35 27.27
CA PRO A 165 -5.83 8.26 28.65
C PRO A 165 -5.34 7.00 29.38
N ALA A 166 -4.95 5.93 28.66
CA ALA A 166 -4.28 4.78 29.27
C ALA A 166 -2.80 5.07 29.62
N CYS A 167 -2.12 5.94 28.85
CA CYS A 167 -0.75 6.41 29.14
C CYS A 167 -0.71 7.54 30.17
N SER A 168 -1.78 8.32 30.35
CA SER A 168 -1.84 9.39 31.36
C SER A 168 -1.73 8.88 32.80
N ASN A 169 -2.04 7.61 33.07
CA ASN A 169 -1.87 7.01 34.40
C ASN A 169 -0.42 6.56 34.71
N ASN A 170 0.48 6.56 33.73
CA ASN A 170 1.89 6.19 33.92
C ASN A 170 2.87 7.36 33.80
N LEU A 171 2.40 8.58 33.46
CA LEU A 171 3.26 9.77 33.41
C LEU A 171 3.41 10.49 34.76
N TYR A 172 2.60 10.16 35.78
CA TYR A 172 2.69 10.73 37.14
C TYR A 172 3.49 9.87 38.13
N ARG A 173 4.24 8.87 37.66
CA ARG A 173 5.13 8.04 38.51
C ARG A 173 6.62 8.16 38.17
N ALA A 174 6.99 9.14 37.37
CA ALA A 174 8.38 9.46 37.05
C ALA A 174 8.69 10.96 37.21
N ILE A 175 8.13 11.58 38.25
CA ILE A 175 8.66 12.81 38.86
C ILE A 175 8.89 12.51 40.34
#